data_AF-A0A2W0E6D4-F1
#
_entry.id   AF-A0A2W0E6D4-F1
#
_cell.length_a   1.000
_cell.length_b   1.000
_cell.length_c   1.000
_cell.angle_alpha   90.00
_cell.angle_beta   90.00
_cell.angle_gamma   90.00
#
_symmetry.space_group_name_H-M   'P 1'
#
loop_
_entity.id
_entity.type
_entity.pdbx_description
1 polymer ?
#
loop_
_entity_poly.entity_id
_entity_poly.type
_entity_poly.pdbx_seq_one_letter_code
_entity_poly.pdbx_strand_id
1 'polypeptide(L)' 'MDVRICSKVACAASASSTLTYDYGDSMVVVGPLSTRVEPHGYDLCARHAAALRVPRGWQVVRREPLPRDAD' A
#
# COMPACT_ATOMS: atom_id res chain seq x y z
N MET A 1 -5.83 -17.61 9.70
CA MET A 1 -5.08 -16.40 9.31
C MET A 1 -5.38 -16.12 7.84
N ASP A 2 -6.28 -15.19 7.54
CA ASP A 2 -6.46 -14.71 6.18
C ASP A 2 -5.26 -13.87 5.79
N VAL A 3 -4.37 -14.45 4.98
CA VAL A 3 -3.25 -13.73 4.39
C VAL A 3 -3.79 -12.86 3.26
N ARG A 4 -3.68 -11.54 3.41
CA ARG A 4 -4.03 -10.64 2.33
C ARG A 4 -3.00 -10.78 1.22
N ILE A 5 -3.49 -10.91 -0.01
CA ILE A 5 -2.68 -11.10 -1.20
C ILE A 5 -2.65 -9.82 -2.00
N CYS A 6 -1.57 -9.63 -2.75
CA CYS A 6 -1.38 -8.43 -3.56
C CYS A 6 -2.53 -8.25 -4.56
N SER A 7 -3.12 -7.05 -4.62
CA SER A 7 -4.18 -6.68 -5.56
C SER A 7 -3.71 -6.61 -7.01
N LYS A 8 -2.41 -6.69 -7.29
CA LYS A 8 -1.88 -6.71 -8.65
C LYS A 8 -2.26 -8.02 -9.34
N VAL A 9 -2.88 -7.93 -10.52
CA VAL A 9 -3.22 -9.09 -11.36
C VAL A 9 -2.00 -9.97 -11.58
N ALA A 10 -2.19 -11.29 -11.45
CA ALA A 10 -1.15 -12.33 -11.53
C ALA A 10 -0.06 -12.27 -10.42
N CYS A 11 -0.31 -11.54 -9.32
CA CYS A 11 0.56 -11.59 -8.15
C CYS A 11 -0.12 -12.32 -6.99
N ALA A 12 0.47 -13.44 -6.57
CA ALA A 12 0.02 -14.20 -5.38
C ALA A 12 0.89 -13.92 -4.13
N ALA A 13 1.71 -12.88 -4.15
CA ALA A 13 2.56 -12.54 -3.01
C ALA A 13 1.75 -11.96 -1.85
N SER A 14 2.17 -12.24 -0.62
CA SER A 14 1.60 -11.65 0.59
C SER A 14 1.71 -10.12 0.55
N ALA A 15 0.60 -9.45 0.84
CA ALA A 15 0.58 -8.01 0.97
C ALA A 15 1.31 -7.59 2.25
N SER A 16 2.09 -6.52 2.14
CA SER A 16 2.85 -5.93 3.24
C SER A 16 2.49 -4.46 3.46
N SER A 17 1.82 -3.86 2.47
CA SER A 17 1.52 -2.44 2.43
C SER A 17 0.13 -2.22 1.86
N THR A 18 -0.55 -1.17 2.32
CA THR A 18 -1.82 -0.73 1.72
C THR A 18 -1.60 0.61 1.04
N LEU A 19 -2.09 0.73 -0.18
CA LEU A 19 -2.05 1.94 -0.99
C LEU A 19 -3.43 2.55 -1.05
N THR A 20 -3.55 3.83 -0.71
CA THR A 20 -4.80 4.60 -0.79
C THR A 20 -4.62 5.77 -1.77
N TYR A 21 -5.62 5.99 -2.62
CA TYR A 21 -5.68 7.14 -3.51
C TYR A 21 -6.54 8.25 -2.90
N ASP A 22 -5.99 9.45 -2.80
CA ASP A 22 -6.72 10.68 -2.58
C ASP A 22 -6.81 11.44 -3.91
N TYR A 23 -7.98 11.39 -4.54
CA TYR A 23 -8.21 12.07 -5.82
C TYR A 23 -8.38 13.58 -5.67
N GLY A 24 -8.79 14.06 -4.49
CA GLY A 24 -9.01 15.49 -4.24
C GLY A 24 -7.69 16.26 -4.19
N ASP A 25 -6.70 15.68 -3.52
CA ASP A 25 -5.35 16.23 -3.39
C ASP A 25 -4.39 15.73 -4.49
N SER A 26 -4.85 14.84 -5.38
CA SER A 26 -4.00 14.13 -6.36
C SER A 26 -2.81 13.45 -5.66
N MET A 27 -3.09 12.72 -4.58
CA MET A 27 -2.08 12.11 -3.73
C MET A 27 -2.29 10.60 -3.60
N VAL A 28 -1.18 9.87 -3.51
CA VAL A 28 -1.16 8.45 -3.18
C VAL A 28 -0.41 8.24 -1.89
N VAL A 29 -1.07 7.59 -0.94
CA VAL A 29 -0.48 7.19 0.34
C VAL A 29 -0.17 5.70 0.28
N VAL A 30 1.09 5.34 0.45
CA VAL A 30 1.51 3.95 0.65
C VAL A 30 1.94 3.81 2.10
N GLY A 31 1.21 3.01 2.87
CA GLY A 31 1.50 2.74 4.27
C GLY A 31 1.70 1.25 4.56
N PRO A 32 2.01 0.89 5.82
CA PRO A 32 1.98 -0.51 6.25
C PRO A 32 0.61 -1.15 5.99
N LEU A 33 0.57 -2.48 5.90
CA LEU A 33 -0.67 -3.22 5.69
C LEU A 33 -1.73 -2.80 6.72
N SER A 34 -2.84 -2.27 6.23
CA SER A 34 -3.92 -1.79 7.08
C SER A 34 -4.51 -2.95 7.88
N THR A 35 -4.78 -2.72 9.16
CA THR A 35 -5.40 -3.71 10.05
C THR A 35 -6.77 -4.15 9.53
N ARG A 36 -7.47 -3.27 8.80
CA ARG A 36 -8.75 -3.54 8.14
C ARG A 36 -8.64 -3.43 6.62
N VAL A 37 -9.53 -4.11 5.90
CA VAL A 37 -9.65 -3.95 4.44
C VAL A 37 -10.24 -2.57 4.20
N GLU A 38 -9.44 -1.70 3.59
CA GLU A 38 -9.88 -0.36 3.21
C GLU A 38 -10.63 -0.44 1.87
N PRO A 39 -11.88 0.04 1.78
CA PRO A 39 -12.69 -0.07 0.56
C PRO A 39 -12.10 0.71 -0.63
N HIS A 40 -11.27 1.72 -0.36
CA HIS A 40 -10.58 2.53 -1.36
C HIS A 40 -9.06 2.25 -1.38
N GLY A 41 -8.63 1.17 -0.72
CA GLY A 41 -7.24 0.77 -0.60
C GLY A 41 -6.89 -0.44 -1.47
N TYR A 42 -5.66 -0.49 -1.95
CA TYR A 42 -5.07 -1.61 -2.66
C TYR A 42 -3.94 -2.21 -1.84
N ASP A 43 -4.05 -3.49 -1.51
CA ASP A 43 -3.03 -4.20 -0.76
C ASP A 43 -1.91 -4.64 -1.70
N LEU A 44 -0.68 -4.20 -1.45
CA LEU A 44 0.49 -4.44 -2.31
C LEU A 44 1.57 -5.20 -1.55
N CYS A 45 2.26 -6.11 -2.23
CA CYS A 45 3.49 -6.71 -1.71
C CYS A 45 4.66 -5.71 -1.81
N ALA A 46 5.72 -5.93 -1.03
CA ALA A 46 6.89 -5.04 -0.97
C ALA A 46 7.45 -4.68 -2.36
N ARG A 47 7.50 -5.65 -3.29
CA ARG A 47 7.94 -5.43 -4.67
C ARG A 47 7.05 -4.45 -5.43
N HIS A 48 5.73 -4.62 -5.34
CA HIS A 48 4.79 -3.74 -6.06
C HIS A 48 4.63 -2.38 -5.40
N ALA A 49 4.74 -2.30 -4.07
CA ALA A 49 4.79 -1.03 -3.36
C ALA A 49 6.04 -0.21 -3.76
N ALA A 50 7.19 -0.86 -3.91
CA ALA A 50 8.43 -0.22 -4.37
C ALA A 50 8.39 0.18 -5.85
N ALA A 51 7.86 -0.69 -6.72
CA ALA A 51 7.78 -0.47 -8.16
C ALA A 51 6.57 0.38 -8.60
N LEU A 52 5.75 0.85 -7.66
CA LEU A 52 4.56 1.64 -7.93
C LEU A 52 4.90 2.91 -8.72
N ARG A 53 4.14 3.16 -9.78
CA ARG A 53 4.19 4.39 -10.57
C ARG A 53 2.84 5.09 -10.48
N VAL A 54 2.86 6.37 -10.16
CA VAL A 54 1.67 7.22 -10.12
C VAL A 54 1.63 8.13 -11.36
N PRO A 55 0.46 8.67 -11.74
CA PRO A 55 0.37 9.63 -12.83
C PRO A 55 1.22 10.88 -12.57
N ARG A 56 1.60 11.59 -13.64
CA ARG A 56 2.37 12.84 -13.52
C ARG A 56 1.54 13.88 -12.76
N GLY A 57 2.18 14.61 -11.85
CA GLY A 57 1.53 15.61 -11.01
C GLY A 57 0.92 15.06 -9.72
N TRP A 58 0.97 13.74 -9.50
CA TRP A 58 0.52 13.15 -8.24
C TRP A 58 1.63 13.10 -7.20
N GLN A 59 1.27 13.41 -5.95
CA GLN A 59 2.18 13.30 -4.82
C GLN A 59 2.21 11.85 -4.29
N VAL A 60 3.39 11.30 -4.05
CA VAL A 60 3.55 9.97 -3.43
C VAL A 60 4.06 10.14 -2.01
N VAL A 61 3.24 9.76 -1.04
CA VAL A 61 3.62 9.73 0.37
C VAL A 61 3.81 8.28 0.80
N ARG A 62 5.04 7.93 1.15
CA ARG A 62 5.37 6.62 1.72
C ARG A 62 5.49 6.78 3.23
N ARG A 63 4.62 6.09 3.97
CA ARG A 63 4.72 5.98 5.43
C ARG A 63 5.50 4.73 5.73
N GLU A 64 6.69 4.90 6.28
CA GLU A 64 7.41 3.78 6.86
C GLU A 64 6.62 3.28 8.07
N PRO A 65 6.51 1.95 8.27
CA PRO A 65 6.06 1.45 9.54
C PRO A 65 6.99 2.04 10.60
N LEU A 66 6.42 2.75 11.57
CA LEU A 66 7.17 3.04 12.79
C LEU A 66 7.73 1.71 13.26
N PRO A 67 9.04 1.63 13.61
CA PRO A 67 9.56 0.44 14.27
C PRO A 67 8.61 0.19 15.44
N ARG A 68 7.89 -0.93 15.41
CA ARG A 68 7.14 -1.37 16.58
C ARG A 68 8.23 -1.53 17.61
N ASP A 69 8.20 -0.71 18.66
CA ASP A 69 9.18 -0.73 19.73
C ASP A 69 9.45 -2.20 20.07
N ALA A 70 10.70 -2.61 19.86
CA ALA A 70 11.15 -3.96 20.11
C ALA A 70 10.99 -4.24 21.61
N ASP A 71 10.03 -5.10 21.93
CA ASP A 71 9.96 -5.83 23.19
C ASP A 71 10.62 -7.20 23.00
#